data_AF-A0A3R7FMG3-F1
#
_entry.id   AF-A0A3R7FMG3-F1
#
_cell.length_a   1.000
_cell.length_b   1.000
_cell.length_c   1.000
_cell.angle_alpha   90.00
_cell.angle_beta   90.00
_cell.angle_gamma   90.00
#
_symmetry.space_group_name_H-M   'P 1'
#
loop_
_entity.id
_entity.type
_entity.pdbx_description
1 polymer ?
#
loop_
_entity_poly.entity_id
_entity_poly.type
_entity_poly.pdbx_seq_one_letter_code
_entity_poly.pdbx_strand_id
1 'polypeptide(L)'
;MSQGWVETCQRILEQIQRMSQKRDKDRLDLIQSMRFSLYALHRSILGWLNWVNNPDIMVTFNQKELEEMNKKLTEFITEFIKYDIEITEKGTSKGMAAQRARSEADERARRTPEDMFYI
;
A
#
# COMPACT_ATOMS: atom_id res chain seq x y z
N MET A 1 -28.45 -0.01 -7.88
CA MET A 1 -27.31 -0.20 -6.95
C MET A 1 -25.99 -0.49 -7.69
N SER A 2 -25.97 -1.32 -8.74
CA SER A 2 -24.74 -1.63 -9.51
C SER A 2 -24.21 -0.48 -10.38
N GLN A 3 -25.06 0.29 -11.05
CA GLN A 3 -24.60 1.41 -11.90
C GLN A 3 -23.85 2.50 -11.12
N GLY A 4 -24.33 2.89 -9.95
CA GLY A 4 -23.63 3.86 -9.10
C GLY A 4 -22.27 3.38 -8.61
N TRP A 5 -22.08 2.05 -8.47
CA TRP A 5 -20.78 1.46 -8.14
C TRP A 5 -19.79 1.56 -9.29
N VAL A 6 -20.22 1.21 -10.51
CA VAL A 6 -19.38 1.31 -11.72
C VAL A 6 -18.94 2.76 -11.96
N GLU A 7 -19.87 3.72 -11.85
CA GLU A 7 -19.55 5.15 -11.96
C GLU A 7 -18.54 5.60 -10.89
N THR A 8 -18.68 5.09 -9.66
CA THR A 8 -17.74 5.38 -8.58
C THR A 8 -16.34 4.85 -8.91
N CYS A 9 -16.23 3.61 -9.39
CA CYS A 9 -14.96 3.03 -9.82
C CYS A 9 -14.33 3.83 -10.98
N GLN A 10 -15.13 4.30 -11.93
CA GLN A 10 -14.65 5.12 -13.04
C GLN A 10 -14.06 6.45 -12.55
N ARG A 11 -14.75 7.15 -11.63
CA ARG A 11 -14.23 8.39 -11.03
C ARG A 11 -12.94 8.15 -10.25
N ILE A 12 -12.82 7.01 -9.56
CA ILE A 12 -11.59 6.62 -8.85
C ILE A 12 -10.45 6.44 -9.85
N LEU A 13 -10.69 5.75 -10.97
CA LEU A 13 -9.67 5.55 -12.02
C LEU A 13 -9.21 6.88 -12.62
N GLU A 14 -10.13 7.78 -12.94
CA GLU A 14 -9.80 9.14 -13.41
C GLU A 14 -8.92 9.88 -12.41
N GLN A 15 -9.25 9.79 -11.12
CA GLN A 15 -8.46 10.43 -10.08
C GLN A 15 -7.05 9.83 -9.96
N ILE A 16 -6.91 8.50 -10.03
CA ILE A 16 -5.60 7.83 -10.05
C ILE A 16 -4.77 8.31 -11.25
N GLN A 17 -5.38 8.41 -12.44
CA GLN A 17 -4.69 8.89 -13.65
C GLN A 17 -4.26 10.35 -13.53
N ARG A 18 -5.11 11.24 -13.03
CA ARG A 18 -4.75 12.66 -12.80
C ARG A 18 -3.58 12.78 -11.83
N MET A 19 -3.61 12.01 -10.74
CA MET A 19 -2.51 11.97 -9.76
C MET A 19 -1.25 11.35 -10.35
N SER A 20 -1.34 10.40 -11.29
CA SER A 20 -0.17 9.79 -11.93
C SER A 20 0.52 10.74 -12.91
N GLN A 21 -0.24 11.57 -13.64
CA GLN A 21 0.26 12.47 -14.70
C GLN A 21 0.93 13.77 -14.23
N LYS A 22 0.83 14.13 -12.93
CA LYS A 22 1.54 15.30 -12.38
C LYS A 22 3.06 15.12 -12.57
N ARG A 23 3.73 16.03 -13.30
CA ARG A 23 5.15 15.91 -13.68
C ARG A 23 6.10 16.16 -12.50
N ASP A 24 5.82 17.18 -11.69
CA ASP A 24 6.68 17.60 -10.59
C ASP A 24 6.03 17.25 -9.25
N LYS A 25 6.13 15.97 -8.85
CA LYS A 25 5.61 15.49 -7.56
C LYS A 25 6.62 15.69 -6.47
N ASP A 26 6.23 16.38 -5.41
CA ASP A 26 7.01 16.41 -4.18
C ASP A 26 6.78 15.14 -3.33
N ARG A 27 7.48 15.05 -2.19
CA ARG A 27 7.35 13.89 -1.30
C ARG A 27 5.92 13.74 -0.73
N LEU A 28 5.24 14.84 -0.45
CA LEU A 28 3.88 14.82 0.08
C LEU A 28 2.89 14.36 -0.98
N ASP A 29 3.04 14.81 -2.22
CA ASP A 29 2.26 14.36 -3.37
C ASP A 29 2.35 12.85 -3.56
N LEU A 30 3.55 12.29 -3.43
CA LEU A 30 3.78 10.84 -3.52
C LEU A 30 3.06 10.10 -2.39
N ILE A 31 3.19 10.58 -1.14
CA ILE A 31 2.49 9.99 0.02
C ILE A 31 0.98 10.05 -0.15
N GLN A 32 0.44 11.18 -0.60
CA GLN A 32 -0.98 11.36 -0.84
C GLN A 32 -1.49 10.44 -1.95
N SER A 33 -0.72 10.28 -3.03
CA SER A 33 -1.02 9.36 -4.13
C SER A 33 -1.05 7.92 -3.64
N MET A 34 -0.06 7.48 -2.86
CA MET A 34 -0.03 6.14 -2.27
C MET A 34 -1.26 5.92 -1.36
N ARG A 35 -1.55 6.87 -0.47
CA ARG A 35 -2.69 6.78 0.44
C ARG A 35 -4.02 6.66 -0.32
N PHE A 36 -4.22 7.49 -1.35
CA PHE A 36 -5.43 7.45 -2.16
C PHE A 36 -5.59 6.09 -2.86
N SER A 37 -4.53 5.59 -3.52
CA SER A 37 -4.56 4.31 -4.21
C SER A 37 -4.87 3.13 -3.27
N LEU A 38 -4.30 3.12 -2.06
CA LEU A 38 -4.58 2.07 -1.07
C LEU A 38 -6.04 2.08 -0.60
N TYR A 39 -6.62 3.26 -0.34
CA TYR A 39 -8.04 3.36 0.02
C TYR A 39 -8.96 2.98 -1.14
N ALA A 40 -8.61 3.34 -2.37
CA ALA A 40 -9.33 2.94 -3.57
C ALA A 40 -9.32 1.41 -3.73
N LEU A 41 -8.16 0.77 -3.55
CA LEU A 41 -8.02 -0.67 -3.59
C LEU A 41 -8.83 -1.35 -2.47
N HIS A 42 -8.71 -0.89 -1.23
CA HIS A 42 -9.47 -1.42 -0.09
C HIS A 42 -10.99 -1.39 -0.35
N ARG A 43 -11.51 -0.26 -0.85
CA ARG A 43 -12.94 -0.14 -1.21
C ARG A 43 -13.34 -1.16 -2.27
N SER A 44 -12.53 -1.32 -3.31
CA SER A 44 -12.79 -2.30 -4.38
C SER A 44 -12.82 -3.73 -3.83
N ILE A 45 -11.86 -4.09 -2.95
CA ILE A 45 -11.80 -5.39 -2.29
C ILE A 45 -13.09 -5.65 -1.48
N LEU A 46 -13.56 -4.68 -0.70
CA LEU A 46 -14.83 -4.83 0.05
C LEU A 46 -16.03 -5.09 -0.87
N GLY A 47 -16.09 -4.39 -2.02
CA GLY A 47 -17.13 -4.63 -3.02
C GLY A 47 -17.07 -6.03 -3.62
N TRP A 48 -15.86 -6.50 -3.95
CA TRP A 48 -15.61 -7.86 -4.44
C TRP A 48 -15.97 -8.93 -3.41
N LEU A 49 -15.58 -8.74 -2.14
CA LEU A 49 -15.96 -9.65 -1.06
C LEU A 49 -17.48 -9.75 -0.90
N ASN A 50 -18.19 -8.62 -0.98
CA ASN A 50 -19.66 -8.63 -0.93
C ASN A 50 -20.27 -9.43 -2.10
N TRP A 51 -19.69 -9.36 -3.30
CA TRP A 51 -20.15 -10.14 -4.45
C TRP A 51 -19.85 -11.63 -4.28
N VAL A 52 -18.60 -11.98 -3.96
CA VAL A 52 -18.16 -13.38 -3.81
C VAL A 52 -18.91 -14.09 -2.68
N ASN A 53 -19.23 -13.37 -1.60
CA ASN A 53 -20.01 -13.92 -0.48
C ASN A 53 -21.52 -13.97 -0.74
N ASN A 54 -22.00 -13.49 -1.90
CA ASN A 54 -23.41 -13.53 -2.26
C ASN A 54 -23.68 -14.69 -3.25
N PRO A 55 -24.28 -15.80 -2.81
CA PRO A 55 -24.52 -16.96 -3.68
C PRO A 55 -25.48 -16.66 -4.83
N ASP A 56 -26.44 -15.74 -4.65
CA ASP A 56 -27.40 -15.34 -5.70
C ASP A 56 -26.70 -14.62 -6.86
N ILE A 57 -25.58 -13.95 -6.59
CA ILE A 57 -24.73 -13.34 -7.62
C ILE A 57 -23.80 -14.40 -8.21
N MET A 58 -23.14 -15.19 -7.36
CA MET A 58 -22.14 -16.17 -7.80
C MET A 58 -22.72 -17.29 -8.68
N VAL A 59 -23.98 -17.68 -8.47
CA VAL A 59 -24.66 -18.68 -9.30
C VAL A 59 -24.91 -18.22 -10.74
N THR A 60 -24.87 -16.91 -11.01
CA THR A 60 -25.07 -16.37 -12.36
C THR A 60 -23.86 -16.55 -13.26
N PHE A 61 -22.68 -16.81 -12.68
CA PHE A 61 -21.44 -17.05 -13.43
C PHE A 61 -21.25 -18.54 -13.67
N ASN A 62 -20.77 -18.88 -14.87
CA ASN A 62 -20.39 -20.25 -15.18
C ASN A 62 -18.96 -20.57 -14.67
N GLN A 63 -18.62 -21.86 -14.65
CA GLN A 63 -17.33 -22.34 -14.15
C GLN A 63 -16.12 -21.65 -14.81
N LYS A 64 -16.17 -21.46 -16.14
CA LYS A 64 -15.07 -20.83 -16.88
C LYS A 64 -14.89 -19.36 -16.50
N GLU A 65 -16.00 -18.63 -16.32
CA GLU A 65 -15.96 -17.24 -15.85
C GLU A 65 -15.36 -17.13 -14.45
N LEU A 66 -15.76 -18.03 -13.54
CA LEU A 66 -15.21 -18.08 -12.18
C LEU A 66 -13.72 -18.39 -12.18
N GLU A 67 -13.26 -19.31 -13.02
CA GLU A 67 -11.83 -19.63 -13.18
C GLU A 67 -11.03 -18.42 -13.71
N GLU A 68 -11.56 -17.72 -14.72
CA GLU A 68 -10.93 -16.52 -15.27
C GLU A 68 -10.87 -15.38 -14.24
N MET A 69 -11.95 -15.17 -13.48
CA MET A 69 -12.01 -14.18 -12.41
C MET A 69 -10.99 -14.51 -11.30
N ASN A 70 -10.98 -15.76 -10.83
CA ASN A 70 -10.07 -16.22 -9.78
C ASN A 70 -8.59 -16.09 -10.21
N LYS A 71 -8.27 -16.48 -11.45
CA LYS A 71 -6.91 -16.36 -11.98
C LYS A 71 -6.43 -14.91 -11.97
N LYS A 72 -7.23 -13.98 -12.52
CA LYS A 72 -6.88 -12.54 -12.57
C LYS A 72 -6.67 -11.94 -11.18
N LEU A 73 -7.55 -12.27 -10.22
CA LEU A 73 -7.43 -11.80 -8.84
C LEU A 73 -6.16 -12.35 -8.18
N THR A 74 -5.89 -13.64 -8.35
CA THR A 74 -4.71 -14.31 -7.77
C THR A 74 -3.41 -13.72 -8.30
N GLU A 75 -3.30 -13.49 -9.61
CA GLU A 75 -2.12 -12.87 -10.23
C GLU A 75 -1.88 -11.46 -9.67
N PHE A 76 -2.91 -10.62 -9.62
CA PHE A 76 -2.81 -9.26 -9.10
C PHE A 76 -2.39 -9.23 -7.61
N ILE A 77 -3.05 -10.04 -6.77
CA ILE A 77 -2.79 -10.08 -5.32
C ILE A 77 -1.39 -10.62 -5.03
N THR A 78 -0.93 -11.61 -5.80
CA THR A 78 0.40 -12.20 -5.62
C THR A 78 1.50 -11.15 -5.81
N GLU A 79 1.44 -10.37 -6.90
CA GLU A 79 2.42 -9.32 -7.15
C GLU A 79 2.35 -8.21 -6.11
N PHE A 80 1.15 -7.85 -5.65
CA PHE A 80 0.98 -6.86 -4.58
C PHE A 80 1.60 -7.32 -3.25
N ILE A 81 1.38 -8.57 -2.84
CA ILE A 81 1.93 -9.13 -1.58
C ILE A 81 3.47 -9.23 -1.66
N LYS A 82 4.03 -9.65 -2.80
CA LYS A 82 5.49 -9.66 -2.99
C LYS A 82 6.10 -8.28 -2.77
N TYR A 83 5.46 -7.24 -3.32
CA TYR A 83 5.92 -5.87 -3.14
C TYR A 83 5.76 -5.37 -1.69
N ASP A 84 4.68 -5.75 -1.01
CA ASP A 84 4.47 -5.45 0.41
C ASP A 84 5.60 -6.00 1.29
N ILE A 85 6.01 -7.25 1.04
CA ILE A 85 7.15 -7.88 1.72
C ILE A 85 8.42 -7.06 1.48
N GLU A 86 8.75 -6.78 0.22
CA GLU A 86 9.97 -6.03 -0.14
C GLU A 86 10.05 -4.66 0.57
N ILE A 87 8.95 -3.89 0.53
CA ILE A 87 8.92 -2.56 1.12
C ILE A 87 8.93 -2.61 2.64
N THR A 88 8.27 -3.59 3.25
CA THR A 88 8.23 -3.77 4.71
C THR A 88 9.61 -4.14 5.25
N GLU A 89 10.33 -5.05 4.58
CA GLU A 89 11.71 -5.41 4.93
C GLU A 89 12.66 -4.21 4.80
N LYS A 90 12.55 -3.46 3.71
CA LYS A 90 13.33 -2.24 3.48
C LYS A 90 13.04 -1.17 4.53
N GLY A 91 11.77 -1.00 4.90
CA GLY A 91 11.32 -0.07 5.94
C GLY A 91 11.88 -0.42 7.31
N THR A 92 11.79 -1.71 7.68
CA THR A 92 12.30 -2.25 8.95
C THR A 92 13.82 -2.06 9.06
N SER A 93 14.55 -2.40 8.00
CA SER A 93 16.00 -2.22 7.93
C SER A 93 16.43 -0.76 8.10
N LYS A 94 15.73 0.16 7.43
CA LYS A 94 15.96 1.61 7.57
C LYS A 94 15.63 2.13 8.97
N GLY A 95 14.53 1.64 9.57
CA GLY A 95 14.13 1.98 10.93
C GLY A 95 15.18 1.56 11.97
N MET A 96 15.65 0.31 11.87
CA MET A 96 16.71 -0.20 12.74
C MET A 96 18.02 0.57 12.58
N ALA A 97 18.43 0.89 11.35
CA ALA A 97 19.63 1.68 11.10
C ALA A 97 19.51 3.10 11.71
N ALA A 98 18.35 3.74 11.54
CA ALA A 98 18.09 5.06 12.12
C ALA A 98 18.10 5.02 13.66
N GLN A 99 17.58 3.95 14.27
CA GLN A 99 17.62 3.76 15.71
C GLN A 99 19.05 3.58 16.23
N ARG A 100 19.86 2.73 15.59
CA ARG A 100 21.28 2.54 15.96
C ARG A 100 22.08 3.83 15.85
N ALA A 101 21.91 4.59 14.76
CA ALA A 101 22.60 5.87 14.58
C ALA A 101 22.23 6.89 15.67
N ARG A 102 20.97 6.91 16.13
CA ARG A 102 20.54 7.75 17.25
C ARG A 102 21.18 7.31 18.57
N SER A 103 21.17 6.01 18.87
CA SER A 103 21.80 5.46 20.07
C SER A 103 23.30 5.75 20.13
N GLU A 104 24.02 5.61 19.01
CA GLU A 104 25.45 5.93 18.93
C GLU A 104 25.74 7.43 19.09
N ALA A 105 24.88 8.29 18.54
CA ALA A 105 25.00 9.75 18.72
C ALA A 105 24.76 10.15 20.19
N ASP A 106 23.75 9.56 20.83
CA ASP A 106 23.44 9.79 22.25
C ASP A 106 24.58 9.29 23.16
N GLU A 107 25.18 8.14 22.87
CA GLU A 107 26.35 7.65 23.60
C GLU A 107 27.58 8.54 23.43
N ARG A 108 27.87 9.03 22.21
CA ARG A 108 28.99 9.96 21.99
C ARG A 108 28.77 11.30 22.70
N ALA A 109 27.54 11.79 22.74
CA ALA A 109 27.19 13.03 23.46
C ALA A 109 27.34 12.89 24.98
N ARG A 110 27.19 11.68 25.53
CA ARG A 110 27.42 11.42 26.97
C ARG A 110 28.90 11.37 27.37
N ARG A 111 29.81 11.03 26.45
CA ARG A 111 31.25 10.88 26.74
C ARG A 111 32.05 12.19 26.73
N THR A 112 31.44 13.36 26.48
CA THR A 112 32.18 14.58 26.10
C THR A 112 32.29 15.74 27.12
N PRO A 113 31.90 15.64 28.41
CA PRO A 113 32.50 16.57 29.38
C PRO A 113 33.17 15.95 30.62
N GLU A 114 32.79 14.78 31.10
CA GLU A 114 33.27 14.28 32.41
C GLU A 114 34.53 13.40 32.33
N ASP A 115 34.81 12.78 31.17
CA ASP A 115 35.97 11.88 31.00
C ASP A 115 37.28 12.60 30.61
N MET A 116 37.26 13.94 30.39
CA MET A 116 38.48 14.72 30.07
C MET A 116 39.23 15.28 31.29
N PHE A 117 38.73 15.10 32.52
CA PHE A 117 39.30 15.74 33.71
C PHE A 117 40.06 14.80 34.67
N TYR A 118 40.41 13.59 34.23
CA TYR A 118 41.31 12.71 34.98
C TYR A 118 42.38 12.10 34.07
N ILE A 119 43.43 12.89 33.78
CA ILE A 119 44.78 12.42 33.46
C ILE A 119 45.74 13.13 34.41
#